data_AF-A0A9P8BA90-F1
#
_entry.id   AF-A0A9P8BA90-F1
#
_cell.length_a   1.000
_cell.length_b   1.000
_cell.length_c   1.000
_cell.angle_alpha   90.00
_cell.angle_beta   90.00
_cell.angle_gamma   90.00
#
_symmetry.space_group_name_H-M   'P 1'
#
loop_
_entity.id
_entity.type
_entity.pdbx_description
1 polymer ?
#
loop_
_entity_poly.entity_id
_entity_poly.type
_entity_poly.pdbx_seq_one_letter_code
_entity_poly.pdbx_strand_id
1 'polypeptide(L)' 'MTKAYELSTLTGTQVLLLSVSETGLIYSFSTSKLQPLVTQQRGKDLIQACLKAPTVDAGPTS' A
#
# COMPACT_ATOMS: atom_id res chain seq x y z
N MET A 1 0.00 12.07 -2.09
CA MET A 1 -0.32 11.43 -0.79
C MET A 1 -1.12 12.35 0.14
N THR A 2 -1.28 13.63 -0.19
CA THR A 2 -1.88 14.68 0.64
C THR A 2 -3.31 14.35 1.09
N LYS A 3 -4.16 13.81 0.22
CA LYS A 3 -5.53 13.42 0.59
C LYS A 3 -5.59 12.36 1.70
N ALA A 4 -4.67 11.39 1.71
CA ALA A 4 -4.61 10.36 2.74
C ALA A 4 -4.16 10.93 4.09
N TYR A 5 -3.23 11.88 4.06
CA TYR A 5 -2.81 12.64 5.24
C TYR A 5 -3.95 13.50 5.80
N GLU A 6 -4.60 14.30 4.95
CA GLU A 6 -5.74 15.14 5.33
C GLU A 6 -6.89 14.31 5.91
N LEU A 7 -7.24 13.19 5.28
CA LEU A 7 -8.26 12.27 5.78
C LEU A 7 -7.90 11.70 7.15
N SER A 8 -6.67 11.21 7.32
CA SER A 8 -6.21 10.64 8.60
C SER A 8 -6.20 11.69 9.72
N THR A 9 -5.83 12.93 9.39
CA THR A 9 -5.76 14.03 10.35
C THR A 9 -7.16 14.51 10.75
N LEU A 10 -8.06 14.69 9.77
CA LEU A 10 -9.40 15.22 10.00
C LEU A 10 -10.29 14.22 10.74
N THR A 11 -10.10 12.93 10.50
CA THR A 11 -10.96 11.87 11.08
C THR A 11 -10.32 11.13 12.25
N GLY A 12 -9.01 11.32 12.51
CA GLY A 12 -8.26 10.57 13.51
C GLY A 12 -8.12 9.07 13.20
N THR A 13 -8.44 8.65 11.98
CA THR A 13 -8.41 7.25 11.57
C THR A 13 -7.01 6.80 11.18
N GLN A 14 -6.77 5.48 11.26
CA GLN A 14 -5.52 4.89 10.80
C GLN A 14 -5.62 4.61 9.30
N VAL A 15 -4.64 5.09 8.54
CA VAL A 15 -4.64 5.01 7.08
C VAL A 15 -3.28 4.49 6.61
N LEU A 16 -3.32 3.54 5.67
CA LEU A 16 -2.18 3.06 4.91
C LEU A 16 -2.52 3.22 3.43
N LEU A 17 -1.65 3.89 2.69
CA LEU A 17 -1.71 4.04 1.25
C LEU A 17 -0.39 3.54 0.66
N LEU A 18 -0.48 2.64 -0.30
CA LEU A 18 0.65 2.09 -1.06
C LEU A 18 0.39 2.33 -2.55
N SER A 19 1.41 2.80 -3.26
CA SER A 19 1.39 2.99 -4.71
C SER A 19 2.68 2.43 -5.28
N VAL A 20 2.58 1.73 -6.41
CA VAL A 20 3.73 1.15 -7.10
C VAL A 20 3.83 1.80 -8.48
N SER A 21 4.99 2.37 -8.81
CA SER A 21 5.23 2.93 -10.14
C SER A 21 5.43 1.83 -11.18
N GLU A 22 5.36 2.19 -12.46
CA GLU A 22 5.70 1.30 -13.58
C GLU A 22 7.12 0.72 -13.46
N THR A 23 8.04 1.48 -12.84
CA THR A 23 9.42 1.04 -12.56
C THR A 23 9.55 0.14 -11.32
N GLY A 24 8.44 -0.15 -10.63
CA GLY A 24 8.42 -0.99 -9.43
C GLY A 24 8.80 -0.27 -8.13
N LEU A 25 8.90 1.06 -8.13
CA LEU A 25 9.13 1.83 -6.90
C LEU A 25 7.86 1.90 -6.07
N ILE A 26 7.98 1.53 -4.80
CA ILE A 26 6.88 1.56 -3.84
C ILE A 26 6.91 2.89 -3.08
N TYR A 27 5.87 3.70 -3.27
CA TYR A 27 5.60 4.90 -2.48
C TYR A 27 4.54 4.57 -1.44
N SER A 28 4.77 4.96 -0.19
CA SER A 28 3.81 4.70 0.89
C SER A 28 3.54 5.93 1.74
N PHE A 29 2.33 5.97 2.28
CA PHE A 29 1.92 6.82 3.39
C PHE A 29 1.28 5.93 4.44
N SER A 30 1.68 6.07 5.70
CA SER A 30 1.18 5.23 6.80
C SER A 30 1.09 6.03 8.08
N THR A 31 -0.03 5.92 8.80
CA THR A 31 -0.17 6.44 10.16
C THR A 31 0.61 5.58 11.16
N SER A 32 0.89 6.11 12.37
CA SER A 32 1.80 5.49 13.35
C SER A 32 1.47 4.03 13.68
N LYS A 33 0.19 3.64 13.79
CA LYS A 33 -0.17 2.25 14.10
C LYS A 33 0.05 1.28 12.93
N LEU A 34 0.02 1.79 11.69
CA LEU A 34 0.20 1.00 10.48
C LEU A 34 1.61 1.09 9.90
N GLN A 35 2.44 1.99 10.42
CA GLN A 35 3.84 2.14 10.03
C GLN A 35 4.64 0.82 10.04
N PRO A 36 4.46 -0.10 11.02
CA PRO A 36 5.14 -1.40 11.01
C PRO A 36 4.95 -2.23 9.75
N LEU A 37 3.84 -2.06 9.02
CA LEU A 37 3.58 -2.80 7.78
C LEU A 37 4.54 -2.43 6.65
N VAL A 38 5.08 -1.20 6.67
CA VAL A 38 6.00 -0.72 5.63
C VAL A 38 7.44 -0.59 6.13
N THR A 39 7.67 -0.61 7.45
CA THR A 39 9.01 -0.51 8.04
C THR A 39 9.61 -1.87 8.43
N GLN A 40 8.80 -2.78 8.98
CA GLN A 40 9.28 -4.08 9.45
C GLN A 40 9.38 -5.11 8.33
N GLN A 41 10.33 -6.03 8.46
CA GLN A 41 10.60 -7.05 7.44
C GLN A 41 9.36 -7.88 7.09
N ARG A 42 8.64 -8.38 8.11
CA ARG A 42 7.41 -9.16 7.91
C ARG A 42 6.35 -8.44 7.07
N GLY A 43 6.19 -7.14 7.28
CA GLY A 43 5.25 -6.33 6.51
C GLY A 43 5.72 -6.13 5.07
N LYS A 44 7.01 -5.84 4.88
CA LYS A 44 7.63 -5.72 3.55
C LYS A 44 7.53 -7.02 2.75
N ASP A 45 7.77 -8.15 3.38
CA ASP A 45 7.69 -9.48 2.74
C ASP A 45 6.25 -9.75 2.26
N LEU A 46 5.26 -9.40 3.08
CA LEU A 46 3.85 -9.52 2.70
C LEU A 46 3.50 -8.64 1.48
N ILE A 47 3.90 -7.36 1.51
CA ILE A 47 3.67 -6.44 0.39
C ILE A 47 4.33 -6.98 -0.87
N GLN A 48 5.58 -7.44 -0.75
CA GLN A 48 6.34 -7.96 -1.88
C GLN A 48 5.73 -9.25 -2.44
N ALA A 49 5.21 -10.15 -1.59
CA ALA A 49 4.53 -11.36 -2.03
C ALA A 49 3.27 -11.04 -2.84
N CYS A 50 2.47 -10.05 -2.41
CA CYS A 50 1.29 -9.60 -3.13
C CYS A 50 1.64 -8.99 -4.50
N LEU A 51 2.72 -8.20 -4.59
CA LEU A 51 3.14 -7.57 -5.85
C LEU A 51 3.78 -8.56 -6.84
N LYS A 52 4.31 -9.67 -6.35
CA LYS A 52 4.87 -10.76 -7.18
C LYS A 52 3.82 -11.79 -7.59
N ALA A 53 2.63 -11.75 -7.00
CA ALA A 53 1.57 -12.66 -7.38
C ALA A 53 1.22 -12.43 -8.87
N PRO A 54 1.05 -13.49 -9.67
CA PRO A 54 0.65 -13.34 -11.05
C PRO A 54 -0.67 -12.55 -11.09
N THR A 55 -0.70 -11.47 -11.87
CA THR A 55 -1.94 -10.77 -12.17
C THR A 55 -2.83 -11.75 -12.90
N VAL A 56 -3.87 -12.24 -12.24
CA VAL A 56 -4.96 -12.91 -12.94
C VAL A 56 -5.61 -11.82 -13.77
N ASP A 57 -5.18 -11.68 -15.02
CA ASP A 57 -5.89 -10.93 -16.04
C ASP A 57 -7.25 -11.61 -16.21
N ALA A 58 -8.18 -11.30 -15.33
CA ALA A 58 -9.60 -11.48 -15.56
C ALA A 58 -10.02 -10.45 -16.60
N GLY A 59 -9.57 -10.66 -17.84
CA GLY A 59 -10.23 -10.08 -19.00
C GLY A 59 -11.68 -10.58 -19.03
N PRO A 60 -12.63 -9.78 -19.53
CA PRO A 60 -13.99 -10.25 -19.70
C PRO A 60 -13.94 -11.39 -20.72
N THR A 61 -14.22 -12.61 -20.27
CA THR A 61 -14.54 -13.72 -21.17
C THR A 61 -15.83 -13.34 -21.90
N SER A 62 -15.69 -12.77 -23.09
CA SER A 62 -16.72 -12.81 -24.15
C SER A 62 -16.69 -14.15 -24.84
#